data_AF-A0AAW6KJ34-F1
#
_entry.id   AF-A0AAW6KJ34-F1
#
_cell.length_a   1.000
_cell.length_b   1.000
_cell.length_c   1.000
_cell.angle_alpha   90.00
_cell.angle_beta   90.00
_cell.angle_gamma   90.00
#
_symmetry.space_group_name_H-M   'P 1'
#
loop_
_entity.id
_entity.type
_entity.pdbx_description
1 polymer ?
#
loop_
_entity_poly.entity_id
_entity_poly.type
_entity_poly.pdbx_seq_one_letter_code
_entity_poly.pdbx_strand_id
1 'polypeptide(L)'
;MKVLDVSEVIDAIDQLIKEKKQEEKEINAIRESVQKIAELDDALKGEGGNAIKEHFSVLHLPVLLYFQHFIDQYIQNLKDIKAKIRTYESTEGLVKEEFLTHDVKKGLTELKRQTNDTVDSINDEFDKISQLIGGGSISLASFNE
;
A
#
# COMPACT_ATOMS: atom_id res chain seq x y z
N MET A 1 9.52 6.60 -14.49
CA MET A 1 10.19 6.61 -13.18
C MET A 1 9.12 6.41 -12.10
N LYS A 2 9.12 5.29 -11.37
CA LYS A 2 8.19 5.08 -10.26
C LYS A 2 8.80 5.64 -8.98
N VAL A 3 8.20 6.70 -8.46
CA VAL A 3 8.60 7.36 -7.23
C VAL A 3 7.40 7.41 -6.31
N LEU A 4 7.62 7.04 -5.05
CA LEU A 4 6.65 7.19 -3.97
C LEU A 4 7.16 8.29 -3.04
N ASP A 5 6.47 9.42 -3.04
CA ASP A 5 6.56 10.42 -1.96
C ASP A 5 5.55 10.01 -0.89
N VAL A 6 6.04 9.68 0.31
CA VAL A 6 5.20 9.15 1.38
C VAL A 6 4.17 10.20 1.82
N SER A 7 4.56 11.46 1.96
CA SER A 7 3.63 12.52 2.40
C SER A 7 2.52 12.73 1.37
N GLU A 8 2.89 12.85 0.10
CA GLU A 8 1.93 13.09 -0.99
C GLU A 8 0.89 11.97 -1.07
N VAL A 9 1.32 10.71 -0.99
CA VAL A 9 0.40 9.57 -1.07
C VAL A 9 -0.48 9.46 0.17
N ILE A 10 0.05 9.72 1.37
CA ILE A 10 -0.74 9.71 2.60
C ILE A 10 -1.82 10.79 2.55
N ASP A 11 -1.48 11.99 2.10
CA ASP A 11 -2.42 13.11 1.97
C ASP A 11 -3.50 12.82 0.92
N ALA A 12 -3.11 12.23 -0.22
CA ALA A 12 -4.04 11.81 -1.25
C ALA A 12 -5.02 10.73 -0.73
N ILE A 13 -4.54 9.76 0.04
CA ILE A 13 -5.40 8.74 0.66
C ILE A 13 -6.36 9.38 1.66
N ASP A 14 -5.92 10.33 2.49
CA ASP A 14 -6.79 11.02 3.45
C ASP A 14 -7.90 11.82 2.76
N GLN A 15 -7.54 12.53 1.70
CA GLN A 15 -8.51 13.27 0.88
C GLN A 15 -9.52 12.30 0.23
N LEU A 16 -9.05 11.19 -0.33
CA LEU A 16 -9.93 10.18 -0.94
C LEU A 16 -10.87 9.52 0.10
N ILE A 17 -10.38 9.25 1.32
CA ILE A 17 -11.24 8.75 2.41
C ILE A 17 -12.33 9.76 2.76
N LYS A 18 -12.00 11.06 2.79
CA LYS A 18 -12.97 12.13 3.09
C LYS A 18 -14.05 12.21 2.01
N GLU A 19 -13.66 12.11 0.74
CA GLU A 19 -14.59 12.09 -0.40
C GLU A 19 -15.50 10.86 -0.35
N LYS A 20 -14.94 9.67 -0.11
CA LYS A 20 -15.73 8.42 -0.02
C LYS A 20 -16.73 8.42 1.14
N LYS A 21 -16.37 9.00 2.29
CA LYS A 21 -17.31 9.21 3.40
C LYS A 21 -18.44 10.17 3.06
N GLN A 22 -18.18 11.13 2.17
CA GLN A 22 -19.23 12.03 1.70
C GLN A 22 -20.18 11.31 0.74
N GLU A 23 -19.65 10.53 -0.21
CA GLU A 23 -20.46 9.67 -1.09
C GLU A 23 -21.31 8.66 -0.30
N GLU A 24 -20.76 8.05 0.76
CA GLU A 24 -21.48 7.14 1.66
C GLU A 24 -22.73 7.80 2.26
N LYS A 25 -22.61 9.05 2.74
CA LYS A 25 -23.73 9.82 3.29
C LYS A 25 -24.79 10.11 2.23
N GLU A 26 -24.38 10.42 1.01
CA GLU A 26 -25.29 10.70 -0.10
C GLU A 26 -26.08 9.44 -0.48
N ILE A 27 -25.42 8.27 -0.55
CA ILE A 27 -26.08 6.99 -0.80
C ILE A 27 -27.02 6.63 0.36
N ASN A 28 -26.64 6.90 1.62
CA ASN A 28 -27.52 6.72 2.77
C ASN A 28 -28.81 7.54 2.64
N ALA A 29 -28.72 8.80 2.22
CA ALA A 29 -29.88 9.66 2.00
C ALA A 29 -30.78 9.16 0.86
N ILE A 30 -30.18 8.65 -0.23
CA ILE A 30 -30.93 8.04 -1.34
C ILE A 30 -31.65 6.77 -0.85
N ARG A 31 -30.97 5.90 -0.11
CA ARG A 31 -31.57 4.69 0.47
C ARG A 31 -32.76 5.01 1.35
N GLU A 32 -32.62 5.98 2.26
CA GLU A 32 -33.74 6.41 3.12
C GLU A 32 -34.92 6.95 2.32
N SER A 33 -34.65 7.67 1.23
CA SER A 33 -35.70 8.17 0.34
C SER A 33 -36.40 7.04 -0.43
N VAL A 34 -35.64 6.06 -0.93
CA VAL A 34 -36.17 4.86 -1.58
C VAL A 34 -36.98 4.00 -0.61
N GLN A 35 -36.52 3.87 0.63
CA GLN A 35 -37.21 3.12 1.66
C GLN A 35 -38.59 3.73 1.96
N LYS A 36 -38.69 5.06 2.02
CA LYS A 36 -39.98 5.74 2.17
C LYS A 36 -40.95 5.40 1.04
N ILE A 37 -40.47 5.26 -0.21
CA ILE A 37 -41.32 4.88 -1.35
C ILE A 37 -41.85 3.45 -1.18
N ALA A 38 -40.97 2.53 -0.79
CA ALA A 38 -41.34 1.15 -0.51
C ALA A 38 -42.38 1.02 0.62
N GLU A 39 -42.39 1.96 1.57
CA GLU A 39 -43.27 2.02 2.73
C GLU A 39 -44.52 2.93 2.54
N LEU A 40 -44.81 3.38 1.30
CA LEU A 40 -46.01 4.17 0.99
C LEU A 40 -47.29 3.31 1.02
N ASP A 41 -47.74 2.91 2.21
CA ASP A 41 -48.91 2.06 2.38
C ASP A 41 -50.19 2.69 1.82
N ASP A 42 -50.67 3.74 2.47
CA ASP A 42 -51.98 4.32 2.12
C ASP A 42 -51.96 5.23 0.89
N ALA A 43 -50.77 5.74 0.53
CA ALA A 43 -50.59 6.64 -0.59
C ALA A 43 -50.41 5.93 -1.93
N LEU A 44 -50.00 4.65 -1.93
CA LEU A 44 -49.72 3.89 -3.15
C LEU A 44 -50.33 2.48 -3.07
N LYS A 45 -51.59 2.37 -3.55
CA LYS A 45 -52.45 1.18 -3.45
C LYS A 45 -52.77 0.56 -4.81
N GLY A 46 -53.41 -0.61 -4.77
CA GLY A 46 -53.81 -1.39 -5.95
C GLY A 46 -52.64 -2.20 -6.51
N GLU A 47 -52.90 -3.02 -7.53
CA GLU A 47 -51.89 -3.91 -8.13
C GLU A 47 -50.68 -3.14 -8.66
N GLY A 48 -50.90 -2.02 -9.36
CA GLY A 48 -49.81 -1.17 -9.84
C GLY A 48 -49.02 -0.50 -8.71
N GLY A 49 -49.69 -0.04 -7.67
CA GLY A 49 -49.02 0.57 -6.51
C GLY A 49 -48.18 -0.43 -5.73
N ASN A 50 -48.69 -1.66 -5.54
CA ASN A 50 -47.95 -2.75 -4.94
C ASN A 50 -46.74 -3.16 -5.78
N ALA A 51 -46.88 -3.23 -7.11
CA ALA A 51 -45.77 -3.53 -8.01
C ALA A 51 -44.64 -2.49 -7.94
N ILE A 52 -44.98 -1.20 -7.81
CA ILE A 52 -43.97 -0.13 -7.63
C ILE A 52 -43.24 -0.29 -6.29
N LYS A 53 -43.97 -0.52 -5.18
CA LYS A 53 -43.35 -0.74 -3.86
C LYS A 53 -42.44 -1.95 -3.86
N GLU A 54 -42.88 -3.05 -4.46
CA GLU A 54 -42.09 -4.26 -4.61
C GLU A 54 -40.84 -4.02 -5.45
N HIS A 55 -40.94 -3.27 -6.56
CA HIS A 55 -39.79 -2.92 -7.40
C HIS A 55 -38.69 -2.20 -6.61
N PHE A 56 -39.04 -1.19 -5.81
CA PHE A 56 -38.06 -0.49 -4.97
C PHE A 56 -37.52 -1.36 -3.83
N SER A 57 -38.36 -2.23 -3.26
CA SER A 57 -37.99 -3.10 -2.14
C SER A 57 -37.05 -4.24 -2.55
N VAL A 58 -37.34 -4.89 -3.68
CA VAL A 58 -36.66 -6.11 -4.13
C VAL A 58 -35.42 -5.78 -4.96
N LEU A 59 -35.43 -4.68 -5.72
CA LEU A 59 -34.32 -4.32 -6.61
C LEU A 59 -33.46 -3.19 -6.05
N HIS A 60 -34.06 -2.03 -5.75
CA HIS A 60 -33.29 -0.82 -5.46
C HIS A 60 -32.69 -0.78 -4.07
N LEU A 61 -33.44 -1.16 -3.02
CA LEU A 61 -32.93 -1.19 -1.65
C LEU A 61 -31.70 -2.11 -1.49
N PRO A 62 -31.70 -3.36 -2.00
CA PRO A 62 -30.53 -4.23 -1.90
C PRO A 62 -29.29 -3.68 -2.62
N VAL A 63 -29.47 -3.06 -3.79
CA VAL A 63 -28.38 -2.43 -4.54
C VAL A 63 -27.75 -1.29 -3.74
N LEU A 64 -28.57 -0.44 -3.12
CA LEU A 64 -28.08 0.67 -2.29
C LEU A 64 -27.35 0.17 -1.03
N LEU A 65 -27.88 -0.86 -0.36
CA LEU A 65 -27.20 -1.51 0.76
C LEU A 65 -25.85 -2.12 0.35
N TYR A 66 -25.78 -2.74 -0.83
CA TYR A 66 -24.52 -3.26 -1.36
C TYR A 66 -23.51 -2.15 -1.64
N PHE A 67 -23.94 -1.04 -2.24
CA PHE A 67 -23.07 0.11 -2.49
C PHE A 67 -22.53 0.74 -1.20
N GLN A 68 -23.34 0.84 -0.14
CA GLN A 68 -22.88 1.27 1.18
C GLN A 68 -21.76 0.36 1.69
N HIS A 69 -22.01 -0.95 1.68
CA HIS A 69 -21.02 -1.93 2.12
C HIS A 69 -19.72 -1.87 1.31
N PHE A 70 -19.84 -1.71 -0.01
CA PHE A 70 -18.69 -1.57 -0.90
C PHE A 70 -17.84 -0.34 -0.55
N ILE A 71 -18.46 0.82 -0.29
CA ILE A 71 -17.74 2.05 0.08
C ILE A 71 -17.06 1.87 1.44
N ASP A 72 -17.73 1.25 2.41
CA ASP A 72 -17.14 0.94 3.71
C ASP A 72 -15.88 0.07 3.57
N GLN A 73 -15.98 -1.02 2.81
CA GLN A 73 -14.84 -1.91 2.54
C GLN A 73 -13.72 -1.17 1.82
N TYR A 74 -14.06 -0.32 0.85
CA TYR A 74 -13.08 0.49 0.12
C TYR A 74 -12.33 1.44 1.07
N ILE A 75 -13.03 2.11 1.99
CA ILE A 75 -12.43 2.97 3.00
C ILE A 75 -11.51 2.17 3.94
N GLN A 76 -11.90 0.97 4.36
CA GLN A 76 -11.01 0.14 5.20
C GLN A 76 -9.74 -0.26 4.44
N ASN A 77 -9.86 -0.65 3.17
CA ASN A 77 -8.70 -0.98 2.34
C ASN A 77 -7.76 0.23 2.19
N LEU A 78 -8.29 1.45 2.02
CA LEU A 78 -7.47 2.66 2.00
C LEU A 78 -6.72 2.91 3.31
N LYS A 79 -7.38 2.69 4.46
CA LYS A 79 -6.73 2.80 5.78
C LYS A 79 -5.62 1.76 5.96
N ASP A 80 -5.85 0.54 5.50
CA ASP A 80 -4.85 -0.54 5.57
C ASP A 80 -3.63 -0.23 4.68
N ILE A 81 -3.86 0.27 3.47
CA ILE A 81 -2.77 0.74 2.58
C ILE A 81 -2.00 1.86 3.26
N LYS A 82 -2.69 2.86 3.80
CA LYS A 82 -2.08 3.98 4.54
C LYS A 82 -1.23 3.49 5.72
N ALA A 83 -1.72 2.51 6.49
CA ALA A 83 -0.98 1.92 7.59
C ALA A 83 0.29 1.21 7.11
N LYS A 84 0.20 0.42 6.04
CA LYS A 84 1.36 -0.28 5.44
C LYS A 84 2.42 0.67 4.95
N ILE A 85 2.04 1.79 4.32
CA ILE A 85 2.99 2.82 3.87
C ILE A 85 3.72 3.43 5.07
N ARG A 86 2.99 3.79 6.14
CA ARG A 86 3.59 4.35 7.37
C ARG A 86 4.52 3.38 8.09
N THR A 87 4.30 2.08 7.98
CA THR A 87 5.22 1.07 8.54
C THR A 87 6.44 0.82 7.66
N TYR A 88 6.33 1.09 6.37
CA TYR A 88 7.39 0.83 5.40
C TYR A 88 8.45 1.93 5.42
N GLU A 89 8.05 3.20 5.50
CA GLU A 89 8.95 4.33 5.43
C GLU A 89 8.43 5.53 6.24
N SER A 90 9.34 6.42 6.65
CA SER A 90 9.04 7.67 7.35
C SER A 90 8.24 8.66 6.50
N THR A 91 7.56 9.63 7.13
CA THR A 91 6.72 10.62 6.44
C THR A 91 7.47 11.45 5.39
N GLU A 92 8.76 11.72 5.62
CA GLU A 92 9.63 12.46 4.71
C GLU A 92 10.34 11.55 3.69
N GLY A 93 9.99 10.27 3.69
CA GLY A 93 10.64 9.26 2.87
C GLY A 93 10.28 9.36 1.39
N LEU A 94 11.29 9.10 0.57
CA LEU A 94 11.19 9.08 -0.88
C LEU A 94 11.69 7.74 -1.41
N VAL A 95 10.79 6.94 -1.96
CA VAL A 95 11.14 5.61 -2.47
C VAL A 95 11.19 5.64 -3.99
N LYS A 96 12.40 5.41 -4.53
CA LYS A 96 12.64 5.31 -5.96
C LYS A 96 12.89 3.86 -6.33
N GLU A 97 12.08 3.31 -7.23
CA GLU A 97 12.24 1.92 -7.69
C GLU A 97 13.63 1.69 -8.30
N GLU A 98 14.13 2.64 -9.08
CA GLU A 98 15.45 2.58 -9.71
C GLU A 98 16.58 2.52 -8.67
N PHE A 99 16.46 3.27 -7.57
CA PHE A 99 17.44 3.24 -6.49
C PHE A 99 17.53 1.85 -5.86
N LEU A 100 16.39 1.23 -5.53
CA LEU A 100 16.34 -0.10 -4.93
C LEU A 100 16.83 -1.20 -5.89
N THR A 101 16.51 -1.09 -7.18
CA THR A 101 16.79 -2.13 -8.17
C THR A 101 18.18 -2.04 -8.78
N HIS A 102 18.73 -0.83 -8.94
CA HIS A 102 19.99 -0.59 -9.61
C HIS A 102 21.05 -0.03 -8.67
N ASP A 103 20.79 1.12 -8.04
CA ASP A 103 21.83 1.85 -7.31
C ASP A 103 22.32 1.10 -6.06
N VAL A 104 21.40 0.55 -5.27
CA VAL A 104 21.74 -0.28 -4.11
C VAL A 104 22.55 -1.51 -4.55
N LYS A 105 22.10 -2.23 -5.58
CA LYS A 105 22.78 -3.42 -6.08
C LYS A 105 24.19 -3.10 -6.60
N LYS A 106 24.32 -2.00 -7.34
CA LYS A 106 25.60 -1.52 -7.86
C LYS A 106 26.54 -1.12 -6.72
N GLY A 107 26.04 -0.36 -5.74
CA GLY A 107 26.81 0.05 -4.57
C GLY A 107 27.31 -1.14 -3.75
N LEU A 108 26.44 -2.12 -3.47
CA LEU A 108 26.83 -3.35 -2.78
C LEU A 108 27.87 -4.17 -3.55
N THR A 109 27.72 -4.26 -4.89
CA THR A 109 28.69 -4.96 -5.75
C THR A 109 30.06 -4.27 -5.70
N GLU A 110 30.08 -2.94 -5.74
CA GLU A 110 31.31 -2.15 -5.69
C GLU A 110 31.97 -2.23 -4.31
N LEU A 111 31.19 -2.17 -3.22
CA LEU A 111 31.69 -2.35 -1.85
C LEU A 111 32.32 -3.74 -1.67
N LYS A 112 31.68 -4.78 -2.20
CA LYS A 112 32.23 -6.15 -2.20
C LYS A 112 33.57 -6.21 -2.93
N ARG A 113 33.65 -5.59 -4.11
CA ARG A 113 34.89 -5.52 -4.91
C ARG A 113 36.01 -4.83 -4.12
N GLN A 114 35.76 -3.64 -3.58
CA GLN A 114 36.75 -2.88 -2.80
C GLN A 114 37.22 -3.62 -1.55
N THR A 115 36.30 -4.34 -0.89
CA THR A 115 36.64 -5.12 0.31
C THR A 115 37.54 -6.31 -0.04
N ASN A 116 37.24 -7.02 -1.14
CA ASN A 116 38.11 -8.08 -1.67
C ASN A 116 39.49 -7.53 -2.05
N ASP A 117 39.54 -6.45 -2.84
CA ASP A 117 40.81 -5.82 -3.25
C ASP A 117 41.66 -5.42 -2.03
N THR A 118 41.01 -4.93 -0.97
CA THR A 118 41.68 -4.56 0.29
C THR A 118 42.22 -5.78 1.02
N VAL A 119 41.47 -6.87 1.11
CA VAL A 119 41.92 -8.11 1.75
C VAL A 119 43.06 -8.76 0.97
N ASP A 120 42.97 -8.76 -0.36
CA ASP A 120 44.04 -9.25 -1.23
C ASP A 120 45.31 -8.41 -1.01
N SER A 121 45.18 -7.08 -0.95
CA SER A 121 46.32 -6.18 -0.65
C SER A 121 46.95 -6.45 0.73
N ILE A 122 46.14 -6.76 1.74
CA ILE A 122 46.64 -7.11 3.08
C ILE A 122 47.37 -8.46 3.05
N ASN A 123 46.80 -9.45 2.35
CA ASN A 123 47.42 -10.78 2.22
C ASN A 123 48.75 -10.69 1.45
N ASP A 124 48.81 -9.90 0.38
CA ASP A 124 50.05 -9.63 -0.37
C ASP A 124 51.15 -9.02 0.51
N GLU A 125 50.79 -8.11 1.42
CA GLU A 125 51.75 -7.53 2.36
C GLU A 125 52.16 -8.53 3.46
N PHE A 126 51.23 -9.35 3.94
CA PHE A 126 51.51 -10.42 4.90
C PHE A 126 52.46 -11.47 4.32
N ASP A 127 52.29 -11.83 3.05
CA ASP A 127 53.15 -12.78 2.33
C ASP A 127 54.60 -12.27 2.22
N LYS A 128 54.83 -10.96 2.05
CA LYS A 128 56.18 -10.38 2.02
C LYS A 128 56.95 -10.60 3.33
N ILE A 129 56.26 -10.64 4.46
CA ILE A 129 56.86 -10.79 5.80
C ILE A 129 56.64 -12.18 6.42
N SER A 130 55.90 -13.07 5.75
CA SER A 130 55.51 -14.41 6.21
C SER A 130 56.69 -15.26 6.71
N GLN A 131 57.87 -15.10 6.12
CA GLN A 131 59.10 -15.78 6.53
C GLN A 131 59.59 -15.39 7.93
N LEU A 132 59.19 -14.22 8.45
CA LEU A 132 59.61 -13.69 9.75
C LEU A 132 58.63 -14.03 10.87
N ILE A 133 57.34 -14.17 10.57
CA ILE A 133 56.27 -14.23 11.58
C ILE A 133 55.42 -15.51 11.58
N GLY A 134 55.60 -16.41 10.60
CA GLY A 134 54.78 -17.62 10.47
C GLY A 134 53.43 -17.29 9.82
N GLY A 135 53.19 -17.86 8.64
CA GLY A 135 52.11 -17.46 7.72
C GLY A 135 50.69 -17.64 8.25
N GLY A 136 49.82 -16.71 7.89
CA GLY A 136 48.37 -16.75 8.03
C GLY A 136 47.72 -15.89 6.94
N SER A 137 46.55 -16.29 6.45
CA SER A 137 45.80 -15.54 5.42
C SER A 137 44.47 -15.04 5.99
N ILE A 138 44.11 -13.80 5.68
CA ILE A 138 42.79 -13.25 5.99
C ILE A 138 41.81 -13.69 4.90
N SER A 139 40.67 -14.24 5.30
CA SER A 139 39.61 -14.67 4.38
C SER A 139 38.28 -13.99 4.71
N LEU A 140 37.56 -13.58 3.67
CA LEU A 140 36.20 -13.03 3.74
C LEU A 140 35.13 -14.11 3.58
N ALA A 141 35.42 -15.38 3.88
CA ALA A 141 34.44 -16.48 3.73
C ALA A 141 33.13 -16.20 4.49
N SER A 142 33.18 -15.50 5.63
CA SER A 142 32.01 -15.07 6.41
C SER A 142 31.23 -13.89 5.81
N PHE A 143 31.77 -13.21 4.80
CA PHE A 143 31.15 -12.07 4.12
C PHE A 143 30.39 -12.46 2.84
N ASN A 144 30.49 -13.74 2.44
CA ASN A 144 29.94 -14.29 1.19
C ASN A 144 28.74 -15.24 1.41
N GLU A 145 28.35 -15.52 2.66
CA GLU A 145 27.05 -16.12 3.03
C GLU A 145 25.96 -15.04 3.15
#